data_AF-A0A7H8QWM4-F1
#
_entry.id   AF-A0A7H8QWM4-F1
#
_cell.length_a   1.000
_cell.length_b   1.000
_cell.length_c   1.000
_cell.angle_alpha   90.00
_cell.angle_beta   90.00
_cell.angle_gamma   90.00
#
_symmetry.space_group_name_H-M   'P 1'
#
loop_
_entity.id
_entity.type
_entity.pdbx_description
1 polymer ?
#
loop_
_entity_poly.entity_id
_entity_poly.type
_entity_poly.pdbx_seq_one_letter_code
_entity_poly.pdbx_strand_id
1 'polypeptide(L)'
;MSRKVLAKDLYVKLIVGAGQASPSPPVGPALGSKGVKSMDFCKEFNARTAHIQPGTPVPSFITIRPDRSFTFDLRTPTTSWLLLQASGIEPRKGRIRGAQNPGSELIGTVSLKHVYEIAKIKHSELRLSGLSLEGLCKSVMAQAKSIGLKVVL
;
A
#
# COMPACT_ATOMS: atom_id res chain seq x y z
N MET A 1 12.31 -21.82 38.91
CA MET A 1 11.29 -21.95 37.83
C MET A 1 11.45 -20.79 36.86
N SER A 2 12.15 -21.01 35.76
CA SER A 2 12.42 -20.01 34.72
C SER A 2 11.12 -19.61 34.03
N ARG A 3 10.79 -18.31 34.06
CA ARG A 3 9.63 -17.73 33.38
C ARG A 3 9.80 -17.96 31.88
N LYS A 4 9.06 -18.92 31.32
CA LYS A 4 9.00 -19.17 29.88
C LYS A 4 8.50 -17.87 29.22
N VAL A 5 9.39 -17.12 28.58
CA VAL A 5 9.02 -15.91 27.86
C VAL A 5 8.03 -16.35 26.79
N LEU A 6 6.77 -15.91 26.90
CA LEU A 6 5.76 -16.15 25.88
C LEU A 6 6.31 -15.61 24.56
N ALA A 7 6.44 -16.49 23.58
CA ALA A 7 6.97 -16.11 22.28
C ALA A 7 6.09 -15.03 21.66
N LYS A 8 6.70 -13.94 21.20
CA LYS A 8 6.03 -12.73 20.74
C LYS A 8 5.85 -12.77 19.22
N ASP A 9 4.71 -12.29 18.74
CA ASP A 9 4.44 -12.14 17.31
C ASP A 9 5.41 -11.15 16.67
N LEU A 10 5.84 -11.48 15.44
CA LEU A 10 6.70 -10.62 14.63
C LEU A 10 5.87 -9.99 13.51
N TYR A 11 6.03 -8.68 13.33
CA TYR A 11 5.31 -7.93 12.30
C TYR A 11 6.26 -7.51 11.19
N VAL A 12 5.88 -7.80 9.94
CA VAL A 12 6.64 -7.42 8.75
C VAL A 12 5.73 -6.63 7.81
N LYS A 13 6.21 -5.48 7.33
CA LYS A 13 5.51 -4.66 6.34
C LYS A 13 6.26 -4.77 5.02
N LEU A 14 5.56 -5.20 3.97
CA LEU A 14 6.10 -5.27 2.62
C LEU A 14 5.22 -4.49 1.66
N ILE A 15 5.83 -3.99 0.59
CA ILE A 15 5.12 -3.40 -0.55
C ILE A 15 5.51 -4.26 -1.75
N VAL A 16 4.51 -4.88 -2.36
CA VAL A 16 4.70 -5.81 -3.48
C VAL A 16 3.77 -5.40 -4.61
N GLY A 17 4.22 -5.52 -5.86
CA GLY A 17 3.37 -5.28 -7.02
C GLY A 17 2.27 -6.34 -7.11
N ALA A 18 1.03 -5.92 -7.36
CA ALA A 18 -0.10 -6.81 -7.59
C ALA A 18 0.23 -7.84 -8.68
N GLY A 19 -0.05 -9.13 -8.41
CA GLY A 19 0.24 -10.24 -9.32
C GLY A 19 1.74 -10.53 -9.58
N GLN A 20 2.66 -9.82 -8.92
CA GLN A 20 4.10 -9.92 -9.14
C GLN A 20 4.87 -10.41 -7.91
N ALA A 21 4.21 -11.05 -6.95
CA ALA A 21 4.91 -11.64 -5.81
C ALA A 21 5.72 -12.87 -6.25
N SER A 22 7.01 -12.86 -5.94
CA SER A 22 7.94 -13.95 -6.19
C SER A 22 8.87 -14.15 -4.97
N PRO A 23 9.45 -15.35 -4.77
CA PRO A 23 10.39 -15.61 -3.67
C PRO A 23 11.75 -14.89 -3.82
N SER A 24 11.88 -13.98 -4.78
CA SER A 24 13.07 -13.14 -4.99
C SER A 24 13.08 -11.95 -4.00
N PRO A 25 14.21 -11.23 -3.85
CA PRO A 25 14.20 -9.92 -3.20
C PRO A 25 13.14 -9.03 -3.86
N PRO A 26 12.23 -8.38 -3.11
CA PRO A 26 12.27 -8.08 -1.68
C PRO A 26 11.57 -9.10 -0.73
N VAL A 27 10.74 -10.00 -1.25
CA VAL A 27 9.87 -10.88 -0.42
C VAL A 27 10.64 -12.05 0.18
N GLY A 28 11.50 -12.70 -0.62
CA GLY A 28 12.28 -13.86 -0.20
C GLY A 28 13.12 -13.61 1.04
N PRO A 29 14.03 -12.62 1.05
CA PRO A 29 14.85 -12.32 2.22
C PRO A 29 14.04 -11.87 3.44
N ALA A 30 12.97 -11.09 3.22
CA ALA A 30 12.16 -10.54 4.31
C ALA A 30 11.38 -11.60 5.09
N LEU A 31 10.83 -12.60 4.42
CA LEU A 31 10.07 -13.69 5.05
C LEU A 31 10.97 -14.90 5.39
N GLY A 32 11.92 -15.21 4.53
CA GLY A 32 12.83 -16.36 4.69
C GLY A 32 13.72 -16.24 5.93
N SER A 33 14.22 -15.03 6.23
CA SER A 33 15.01 -14.76 7.45
C SER A 33 14.21 -14.99 8.75
N LYS A 34 12.88 -15.04 8.66
CA LYS A 34 11.97 -15.30 9.79
C LYS A 34 11.44 -16.73 9.82
N GLY A 35 11.90 -17.60 8.92
CA GLY A 35 11.49 -19.00 8.84
C GLY A 35 10.07 -19.21 8.29
N VAL A 36 9.53 -18.23 7.56
CA VAL A 36 8.20 -18.30 6.93
C VAL A 36 8.33 -18.81 5.50
N LYS A 37 7.38 -19.64 5.07
CA LYS A 37 7.29 -20.15 3.69
C LYS A 37 6.89 -19.05 2.72
N SER A 38 7.88 -18.36 2.15
CA SER A 38 7.69 -17.26 1.19
C SER A 38 6.90 -17.68 -0.06
N MET A 39 7.03 -18.93 -0.50
CA MET A 39 6.30 -19.46 -1.67
C MET A 39 4.79 -19.48 -1.47
N ASP A 40 4.33 -19.88 -0.29
CA ASP A 40 2.89 -19.94 0.02
C ASP A 40 2.30 -18.53 0.05
N PHE A 41 3.03 -17.58 0.66
CA PHE A 41 2.68 -16.16 0.61
C PHE A 41 2.57 -15.64 -0.82
N CYS A 42 3.54 -15.94 -1.70
CA CYS A 42 3.52 -15.43 -3.08
C CYS A 42 2.30 -15.94 -3.86
N LYS A 43 1.94 -17.22 -3.70
CA LYS A 43 0.76 -17.81 -4.36
C LYS A 43 -0.53 -17.15 -3.87
N GLU A 44 -0.70 -17.05 -2.55
CA GLU A 44 -1.91 -16.48 -1.97
C GLU A 44 -2.03 -14.97 -2.26
N PHE A 45 -0.91 -14.24 -2.23
CA PHE A 45 -0.86 -12.83 -2.59
C PHE A 45 -1.28 -12.60 -4.05
N ASN A 46 -0.74 -13.37 -4.99
CA ASN A 46 -1.07 -13.23 -6.41
C ASN A 46 -2.53 -13.61 -6.69
N ALA A 47 -3.06 -14.63 -6.02
CA ALA A 47 -4.47 -15.00 -6.13
C ALA A 47 -5.40 -13.89 -5.61
N ARG A 48 -5.10 -13.31 -4.44
CA ARG A 48 -5.89 -12.21 -3.86
C ARG A 48 -5.76 -10.91 -4.64
N THR A 49 -4.63 -10.65 -5.29
CA THR A 49 -4.40 -9.41 -6.07
C THR A 49 -4.70 -9.54 -7.56
N ALA A 50 -5.22 -10.68 -8.03
CA ALA A 50 -5.49 -10.93 -9.45
C ALA A 50 -6.52 -9.97 -10.08
N HIS A 51 -7.39 -9.37 -9.27
CA HIS A 51 -8.39 -8.39 -9.72
C HIS A 51 -7.82 -6.95 -9.81
N ILE A 52 -6.60 -6.72 -9.34
CA ILE A 52 -5.93 -5.41 -9.33
C ILE A 52 -5.01 -5.35 -10.54
N GLN A 53 -4.86 -4.16 -11.14
CA GLN A 53 -3.92 -3.94 -12.24
C GLN A 53 -2.50 -4.43 -11.86
N PRO A 54 -1.89 -5.32 -12.68
CA PRO A 54 -0.56 -5.85 -12.39
C PRO A 54 0.48 -4.75 -12.15
N GLY A 55 1.35 -4.94 -11.16
CA GLY A 55 2.39 -3.97 -10.81
C GLY A 55 1.94 -2.82 -9.91
N THR A 56 0.63 -2.71 -9.61
CA THR A 56 0.13 -1.76 -8.60
C THR A 56 0.78 -2.07 -7.23
N PRO A 57 1.40 -1.10 -6.54
CA PRO A 57 2.04 -1.34 -5.26
C PRO A 57 0.99 -1.55 -4.16
N VAL A 58 0.88 -2.80 -3.69
CA VAL A 58 -0.04 -3.23 -2.64
C VAL A 58 0.76 -3.44 -1.35
N PRO A 59 0.47 -2.68 -0.28
CA PRO A 59 1.05 -2.91 1.04
C PRO A 59 0.46 -4.18 1.67
N SER A 60 1.33 -5.10 2.07
CA SER A 60 0.97 -6.32 2.82
C SER A 60 1.55 -6.25 4.23
N PHE A 61 0.69 -6.40 5.22
CA PHE A 61 1.09 -6.50 6.63
C PHE A 61 1.06 -7.97 7.02
N ILE A 62 2.23 -8.54 7.29
CA ILE A 62 2.38 -9.94 7.67
C ILE A 62 2.58 -10.01 9.18
N THR A 63 1.77 -10.83 9.83
CA THR A 63 1.90 -11.21 11.24
C THR A 63 2.39 -12.64 11.29
N ILE A 64 3.58 -12.82 11.84
CA ILE A 64 4.27 -14.10 11.99
C ILE A 64 4.12 -14.53 13.44
N ARG A 65 3.49 -15.67 13.66
CA ARG A 65 3.30 -16.26 14.98
C ARG A 65 4.53 -17.09 15.39
N PRO A 66 4.69 -17.39 16.70
CA PRO A 66 5.79 -18.20 17.21
C PRO A 66 5.95 -19.59 16.60
N ASP A 67 4.86 -20.19 16.15
CA ASP A 67 4.81 -21.49 15.49
C ASP A 67 5.26 -21.42 14.00
N ARG A 68 5.75 -20.26 13.55
CA ARG A 68 6.11 -19.93 12.16
C ARG A 68 4.91 -19.96 11.20
N SER A 69 3.69 -20.05 11.72
CA SER A 69 2.51 -19.74 10.92
C SER A 69 2.47 -18.24 10.66
N PHE A 70 1.89 -17.85 9.53
CA PHE A 70 1.74 -16.44 9.16
C PHE A 70 0.31 -16.16 8.75
N THR A 71 -0.11 -14.93 9.02
CA THR A 71 -1.33 -14.34 8.48
C THR A 71 -0.94 -13.02 7.84
N PHE A 72 -1.64 -12.61 6.80
CA PHE A 72 -1.37 -11.32 6.18
C PHE A 72 -2.64 -10.61 5.74
N ASP A 73 -2.62 -9.30 5.94
CA ASP A 73 -3.66 -8.39 5.51
C ASP A 73 -3.15 -7.57 4.33
N LEU A 74 -3.89 -7.64 3.23
CA LEU A 74 -3.67 -6.76 2.07
C LEU A 74 -4.40 -5.45 2.30
N ARG A 75 -3.68 -4.36 2.11
CA ARG A 75 -4.27 -3.02 2.12
C ARG A 75 -4.43 -2.50 0.71
N THR A 76 -5.33 -1.55 0.55
CA THR A 76 -5.48 -0.82 -0.70
C THR A 76 -4.17 -0.13 -1.07
N PRO A 77 -3.95 0.14 -2.38
CA PRO A 77 -2.76 0.84 -2.83
C PRO A 77 -2.56 2.17 -2.10
N THR A 78 -1.31 2.61 -2.01
CA THR A 78 -0.99 3.87 -1.33
C THR A 78 -1.70 5.03 -2.03
N THR A 79 -2.27 5.96 -1.27
CA THR A 79 -3.02 7.08 -1.87
C THR A 79 -2.10 8.01 -2.64
N SER A 80 -0.82 8.12 -2.27
CA SER A 80 0.17 8.82 -3.09
C SER A 80 0.30 8.21 -4.48
N TRP A 81 0.37 6.88 -4.59
CA TRP A 81 0.44 6.21 -5.89
C TRP A 81 -0.84 6.38 -6.70
N LEU A 82 -2.01 6.23 -6.07
CA LEU A 82 -3.31 6.43 -6.74
C LEU A 82 -3.47 7.87 -7.26
N LEU A 83 -3.06 8.87 -6.47
CA LEU A 83 -3.11 10.27 -6.87
C LEU A 83 -2.15 10.58 -8.02
N LEU A 84 -0.93 10.05 -7.97
CA LEU A 84 0.06 10.22 -9.02
C LEU A 84 -0.41 9.58 -10.34
N GLN A 85 -1.03 8.40 -10.27
CA GLN A 85 -1.62 7.74 -11.43
C GLN A 85 -2.81 8.54 -11.98
N ALA A 86 -3.69 9.05 -11.12
CA ALA A 86 -4.84 9.87 -11.53
C ALA A 86 -4.44 11.23 -12.13
N SER A 87 -3.28 11.79 -11.73
CA SER A 87 -2.77 13.04 -12.30
C SER A 87 -2.16 12.92 -13.70
N GLY A 88 -1.96 11.70 -14.22
CA GLY A 88 -1.41 11.48 -15.55
C GLY A 88 0.04 11.96 -15.73
N ILE A 89 0.80 12.10 -14.64
CA ILE A 89 2.18 12.61 -14.69
C ILE A 89 3.11 11.55 -15.27
N GLU A 90 3.98 11.97 -16.19
CA GLU A 90 4.94 11.07 -16.82
C GLU A 90 5.97 10.51 -15.81
N PRO A 91 6.32 9.21 -15.93
CA PRO A 91 7.33 8.61 -15.05
C PRO A 91 8.71 9.24 -15.28
N ARG A 92 9.26 9.92 -14.27
CA ARG A 92 10.64 10.43 -14.31
C ARG A 92 11.61 9.35 -13.87
N LYS A 93 12.52 8.93 -14.76
CA LYS A 93 13.45 7.79 -14.55
C LYS A 93 12.72 6.48 -14.24
N GLY A 94 11.64 6.20 -14.97
CA GLY A 94 10.88 4.95 -14.87
C GLY A 94 10.01 4.81 -13.61
N ARG A 95 9.85 5.87 -12.80
CA ARG A 95 8.92 5.91 -11.66
C ARG A 95 8.19 7.25 -11.60
N ILE A 96 6.89 7.22 -11.31
CA ILE A 96 6.14 8.46 -11.04
C ILE A 96 6.55 8.96 -9.65
N ARG A 97 6.95 10.22 -9.55
CA ARG A 97 7.42 10.85 -8.30
C ARG A 97 6.59 12.09 -7.98
N GLY A 98 6.43 12.34 -6.67
CA GLY A 98 5.89 13.59 -6.15
C GLY A 98 6.83 14.78 -6.40
N ALA A 99 6.36 15.99 -6.10
CA ALA A 99 7.18 17.21 -6.11
C ALA A 99 8.40 17.06 -5.19
N GLN A 100 9.54 17.64 -5.59
CA GLN A 100 10.72 17.66 -4.72
C GLN A 100 10.53 18.63 -3.57
N ASN A 101 9.89 19.78 -3.84
CA ASN A 101 9.53 20.78 -2.85
C ASN A 101 8.02 21.03 -2.83
N PRO A 102 7.22 20.18 -2.15
CA PRO A 102 5.78 20.35 -2.04
C PRO A 102 5.43 21.70 -1.39
N GLY A 103 4.61 22.50 -2.08
CA GLY A 103 4.19 23.83 -1.62
C GLY A 103 4.75 24.98 -2.47
N SER A 104 5.97 24.82 -2.98
CA SER A 104 6.56 25.74 -3.98
C SER A 104 6.38 25.20 -5.40
N GLU A 105 6.52 23.89 -5.57
CA GLU A 105 6.41 23.22 -6.86
C GLU A 105 5.08 22.46 -6.97
N LEU A 106 4.37 22.68 -8.07
CA LEU A 106 3.18 21.92 -8.46
C LEU A 106 3.54 21.02 -9.64
N ILE A 107 3.40 19.72 -9.46
CA ILE A 107 3.76 18.71 -10.48
C ILE A 107 2.57 18.29 -11.35
N GLY A 108 1.34 18.62 -10.95
CA GLY A 108 0.14 18.27 -11.69
C GLY A 108 -1.14 18.66 -10.97
N THR A 109 -2.26 18.28 -11.57
CA THR A 109 -3.59 18.56 -11.03
C THR A 109 -4.43 17.29 -10.94
N VAL A 110 -5.35 17.26 -10.00
CA VAL A 110 -6.31 16.16 -9.82
C VAL A 110 -7.69 16.75 -9.56
N SER A 111 -8.73 16.25 -10.23
CA SER A 111 -10.08 16.73 -9.99
C SER A 111 -10.71 16.14 -8.74
N LEU A 112 -11.72 16.81 -8.16
CA LEU A 112 -12.47 16.27 -7.02
C LEU A 112 -13.16 14.93 -7.31
N LYS A 113 -13.52 14.66 -8.57
CA LYS A 113 -14.07 13.37 -8.98
C LYS A 113 -13.09 12.23 -8.70
N HIS A 114 -11.83 12.40 -9.10
CA HIS A 114 -10.77 11.43 -8.82
C HIS A 114 -10.50 11.27 -7.33
N VAL A 115 -10.52 12.37 -6.56
CA VAL A 115 -10.37 12.31 -5.09
C VAL A 115 -11.47 11.45 -4.46
N TYR A 116 -12.71 11.64 -4.92
CA TYR A 116 -13.86 10.89 -4.42
C TYR A 116 -13.79 9.40 -4.77
N GLU A 117 -13.37 9.06 -5.98
CA GLU A 117 -13.14 7.66 -6.39
C GLU A 117 -12.03 7.00 -5.58
N ILE A 118 -10.91 7.69 -5.36
CA ILE A 118 -9.81 7.21 -4.51
C ILE A 118 -10.29 7.00 -3.08
N ALA A 119 -11.09 7.92 -2.54
CA ALA A 119 -11.68 7.78 -1.22
C ALA A 119 -12.59 6.55 -1.15
N LYS A 120 -13.46 6.32 -2.14
CA LYS A 120 -14.30 5.10 -2.21
C LYS A 120 -13.48 3.82 -2.19
N ILE A 121 -12.43 3.75 -3.01
CA ILE A 121 -11.52 2.59 -3.04
C ILE A 121 -10.91 2.36 -1.66
N LYS A 122 -10.48 3.42 -0.97
CA LYS A 122 -9.90 3.28 0.37
C LYS A 122 -10.93 2.96 1.45
N HIS A 123 -12.17 3.41 1.28
CA HIS A 123 -13.24 3.17 2.23
C HIS A 123 -13.70 1.70 2.24
N SER A 124 -13.42 0.94 1.18
CA SER A 124 -13.69 -0.50 1.16
C SER A 124 -12.83 -1.30 2.15
N GLU A 125 -11.77 -0.71 2.72
CA GLU A 125 -11.04 -1.32 3.83
C GLU A 125 -11.89 -1.32 5.10
N LEU A 126 -12.05 -2.50 5.72
CA LEU A 126 -12.76 -2.64 7.00
C LEU A 126 -12.19 -1.73 8.11
N ARG A 127 -10.88 -1.44 8.09
CA ARG A 127 -10.24 -0.54 9.06
C ARG A 127 -10.65 0.93 8.87
N LEU A 128 -11.05 1.31 7.67
CA LEU A 128 -11.43 2.67 7.30
C LEU A 128 -12.96 2.84 7.17
N SER A 129 -13.74 1.76 7.35
CA SER A 129 -15.19 1.80 7.22
C SER A 129 -15.89 2.64 8.29
N GLY A 130 -15.25 2.87 9.44
CA GLY A 130 -15.77 3.74 10.50
C GLY A 130 -15.59 5.24 10.25
N LEU A 131 -14.85 5.64 9.21
CA LEU A 131 -14.67 7.05 8.86
C LEU A 131 -15.73 7.49 7.85
N SER A 132 -16.22 8.72 7.98
CA SER A 132 -17.10 9.29 6.97
C SER A 132 -16.35 9.48 5.65
N LEU A 133 -17.07 9.27 4.53
CA LEU A 133 -16.50 9.42 3.20
C LEU A 133 -15.96 10.84 2.97
N GLU A 134 -16.62 11.86 3.53
CA GLU A 134 -16.14 13.25 3.50
C GLU A 134 -14.81 13.44 4.24
N GLY A 135 -14.66 12.84 5.42
CA GLY A 135 -13.42 12.88 6.19
C GLY A 135 -12.27 12.19 5.46
N LEU A 136 -12.58 11.12 4.75
CA LEU A 136 -11.61 10.41 3.91
C LEU A 136 -11.21 11.24 2.68
N CYS A 137 -12.17 11.88 2.01
CA CYS A 137 -11.88 12.83 0.91
C CYS A 137 -10.97 13.96 1.36
N LYS A 138 -11.25 14.60 2.52
CA LYS A 138 -10.37 15.64 3.10
C LYS A 138 -8.96 15.13 3.35
N SER A 139 -8.82 13.90 3.84
CA SER A 139 -7.51 13.26 4.06
C SER A 139 -6.76 13.02 2.75
N VAL A 140 -7.45 12.56 1.70
CA VAL A 140 -6.88 12.38 0.36
C VAL A 140 -6.45 13.73 -0.24
N MET A 141 -7.26 14.79 -0.09
CA MET A 141 -6.91 16.14 -0.55
C MET A 141 -5.67 16.70 0.17
N ALA A 142 -5.57 16.50 1.49
CA ALA A 142 -4.39 16.90 2.26
C ALA A 142 -3.14 16.17 1.76
N GLN A 143 -3.29 14.87 1.43
CA GLN A 143 -2.20 14.10 0.86
C GLN A 143 -1.81 14.58 -0.55
N ALA A 144 -2.77 14.94 -1.40
CA ALA A 144 -2.50 15.53 -2.72
C ALA A 144 -1.65 16.80 -2.61
N LYS A 145 -1.98 17.68 -1.66
CA LYS A 145 -1.18 18.88 -1.37
C LYS A 145 0.24 18.54 -0.92
N SER A 146 0.40 17.50 -0.08
CA SER A 146 1.71 17.07 0.43
C SER A 146 2.65 16.48 -0.63
N ILE A 147 2.11 16.05 -1.78
CA ILE A 147 2.90 15.53 -2.90
C ILE A 147 3.05 16.54 -4.05
N GLY A 148 2.52 17.76 -3.89
CA GLY A 148 2.60 18.83 -4.89
C GLY A 148 1.56 18.72 -6.00
N LEU A 149 0.40 18.11 -5.74
CA LEU A 149 -0.74 18.12 -6.66
C LEU A 149 -1.73 19.20 -6.25
N LYS A 150 -2.23 19.95 -7.23
CA LYS A 150 -3.32 20.92 -7.04
C LYS A 150 -4.66 20.22 -7.26
N VAL A 151 -5.54 20.30 -6.27
CA VAL A 151 -6.91 19.79 -6.40
C VAL A 151 -7.76 20.85 -7.11
N VAL A 152 -8.44 20.45 -8.19
CA VAL A 152 -9.33 21.31 -9.00
C VAL A 152 -10.76 20.79 -8.87
N LEU A 153 -11.73 21.70 -8.92
CA LEU A 153 -13.16 21.40 -8.93
C LEU A 153 -13.57 20.74 -10.26
#